data_AF-A0A2E9TTD9-F1
#
_entry.id   AF-A0A2E9TTD9-F1
#
_cell.length_a   1.000
_cell.length_b   1.000
_cell.length_c   1.000
_cell.angle_alpha   90.00
_cell.angle_beta   90.00
_cell.angle_gamma   90.00
#
_symmetry.space_group_name_H-M   'P 1'
#
loop_
_entity.id
_entity.type
_entity.pdbx_description
1 polymer ?
#
loop_
_entity_poly.entity_id
_entity_poly.type
_entity_poly.pdbx_seq_one_letter_code
_entity_poly.pdbx_strand_id
1 'polypeptide(L)'
;MSLQIWIWIIVGLTFALYIGIAIWSKAGSTNEFYIAGKGVNPIANGMATAADWMSAASFISMAGIISFIGYDGSVYLMGWTGGYVLLALLLAPYLRKFGKFTVPDFIGDRYYSNVARTVAVF
;
A
#
# COMPACT_ATOMS: atom_id res chain seq x y z
N MET A 1 -26.49 17.33 18.72
CA MET A 1 -26.47 16.60 17.42
C MET A 1 -26.30 15.12 17.71
N SER A 2 -26.95 14.24 16.95
CA SER A 2 -26.83 12.79 17.14
C SER A 2 -25.47 12.27 16.66
N LEU A 3 -25.01 11.14 17.22
CA LEU A 3 -23.78 10.45 16.81
C LEU A 3 -23.74 10.19 15.30
N GLN A 4 -24.88 9.82 14.71
CA GLN A 4 -25.00 9.57 13.27
C GLN A 4 -24.58 10.78 12.43
N ILE A 5 -24.96 11.99 12.85
CA ILE A 5 -24.64 13.21 12.10
C ILE A 5 -23.13 13.47 12.16
N TRP A 6 -22.48 13.24 13.30
CA TRP A 6 -21.03 13.36 13.42
C TRP A 6 -20.28 12.37 12.53
N ILE A 7 -20.75 11.13 12.42
CA ILE A 7 -20.17 10.12 11.52
C ILE A 7 -20.21 10.63 10.08
N TRP A 8 -21.38 11.09 9.61
CA TRP A 8 -21.52 11.60 8.25
C TRP A 8 -20.64 12.81 7.96
N ILE A 9 -20.53 13.74 8.92
CA ILE A 9 -19.69 14.92 8.79
C ILE A 9 -18.22 14.50 8.66
N ILE A 10 -17.72 13.64 9.56
CA ILE A 10 -16.31 13.24 9.54
C ILE A 10 -15.97 12.47 8.26
N VAL A 11 -16.80 11.50 7.88
CA VAL A 11 -16.61 10.75 6.63
C VAL A 11 -16.68 11.67 5.42
N GLY A 12 -17.69 12.55 5.35
CA GLY A 12 -17.81 13.50 4.25
C GLY A 12 -16.60 14.42 4.13
N LEU A 13 -16.11 14.95 5.25
CA LEU A 13 -14.94 15.83 5.30
C LEU A 13 -13.64 15.11 4.90
N THR A 14 -13.41 13.88 5.34
CA THR A 14 -12.20 13.14 4.97
C THR A 14 -12.19 12.82 3.48
N PHE A 15 -13.31 12.35 2.92
CA PHE A 15 -13.42 12.12 1.47
C PHE A 15 -13.24 13.42 0.67
N ALA A 16 -13.90 14.51 1.08
CA ALA A 16 -13.78 15.80 0.41
C ALA A 16 -12.33 16.31 0.43
N LEU A 17 -11.62 16.16 1.56
CA LEU A 17 -10.22 16.53 1.68
C LEU A 17 -9.34 15.72 0.71
N TYR A 18 -9.46 14.39 0.71
CA TYR A 18 -8.66 13.53 -0.17
C TYR A 18 -8.95 13.76 -1.65
N ILE A 19 -10.22 13.96 -2.03
CA ILE A 19 -10.60 14.31 -3.40
C ILE A 19 -10.02 15.68 -3.78
N GLY A 20 -10.08 16.66 -2.87
CA GLY A 20 -9.48 17.99 -3.08
C GLY A 20 -7.98 17.90 -3.33
N ILE A 21 -7.26 17.12 -2.52
CA ILE A 21 -5.82 16.85 -2.70
C ILE A 21 -5.58 16.16 -4.05
N ALA A 22 -6.37 15.15 -4.42
CA ALA A 22 -6.22 14.43 -5.68
C ALA A 22 -6.42 15.34 -6.91
N ILE A 23 -7.36 16.30 -6.85
CA ILE A 23 -7.57 17.27 -7.91
C ILE A 23 -6.42 18.29 -7.97
N TRP A 24 -5.92 18.75 -6.82
CA TRP A 24 -4.84 19.73 -6.75
C TRP A 24 -3.48 19.16 -7.15
N SER A 25 -3.23 17.89 -6.86
CA SER A 25 -1.95 17.20 -7.07
C SER A 25 -1.95 16.29 -8.29
N LYS A 26 -2.66 16.65 -9.36
CA LYS A 26 -2.67 15.87 -10.62
C LYS A 26 -1.26 15.76 -11.20
N ALA A 27 -0.83 14.53 -11.48
CA ALA A 27 0.43 14.26 -12.15
C ALA A 27 0.38 14.67 -13.64
N GLY A 28 1.45 15.28 -14.14
CA GLY A 28 1.60 15.66 -15.56
C GLY A 28 2.25 14.57 -16.42
N SER A 29 2.86 13.56 -15.81
CA SER A 29 3.49 12.44 -16.52
C SER A 29 3.38 11.11 -15.77
N THR A 30 3.62 10.01 -16.49
CA THR A 30 3.68 8.66 -15.91
C THR A 30 4.74 8.53 -14.82
N ASN A 31 5.89 9.20 -14.97
CA ASN A 31 6.96 9.21 -13.96
C ASN A 31 6.53 9.95 -12.69
N GLU A 32 5.82 11.07 -12.83
CA GLU A 32 5.27 11.80 -11.68
C GLU A 32 4.18 10.98 -11.00
N PHE A 33 3.34 10.29 -11.78
CA PHE A 33 2.24 9.49 -11.26
C PHE A 33 2.73 8.26 -10.48
N TYR A 34 3.65 7.46 -11.03
CA TYR A 34 4.05 6.19 -10.41
C TYR A 34 5.17 6.31 -9.37
N ILE A 35 6.07 7.28 -9.51
CA ILE A 35 7.26 7.39 -8.64
C ILE A 35 7.50 8.80 -8.11
N ALA A 36 6.53 9.71 -8.25
CA ALA A 36 6.64 11.11 -7.79
C ALA A 36 7.94 11.79 -8.25
N GLY A 37 8.39 11.48 -9.48
CA GLY A 37 9.63 12.02 -10.05
C GLY A 37 10.92 11.63 -9.29
N LYS A 38 10.87 10.64 -8.40
CA LYS A 38 11.97 10.25 -7.48
C LYS A 38 12.36 11.36 -6.48
N GLY A 39 11.49 12.34 -6.25
CA GLY A 39 11.77 13.49 -5.39
C GLY A 39 11.43 13.29 -3.90
N VAL A 40 10.76 12.19 -3.55
CA VAL A 40 10.31 11.94 -2.16
C VAL A 40 11.49 11.48 -1.29
N ASN A 41 11.64 12.11 -0.12
CA ASN A 41 12.67 11.73 0.85
C ASN A 41 12.52 10.24 1.24
N PRO A 42 13.61 9.45 1.32
CA PRO A 42 13.54 8.02 1.65
C PRO A 42 12.79 7.70 2.94
N ILE A 43 12.91 8.53 3.97
CA ILE A 43 12.20 8.31 5.25
C ILE A 43 10.70 8.51 5.06
N ALA A 44 10.30 9.59 4.39
CA ALA A 44 8.89 9.85 4.09
C ALA A 44 8.29 8.76 3.20
N ASN A 45 9.03 8.31 2.17
CA ASN A 45 8.61 7.22 1.32
C ASN A 45 8.47 5.90 2.10
N GLY A 46 9.42 5.59 2.98
CA GLY A 46 9.36 4.41 3.85
C GLY A 46 8.18 4.44 4.82
N MET A 47 7.90 5.60 5.43
CA MET A 47 6.72 5.80 6.27
C MET A 47 5.43 5.64 5.48
N ALA A 48 5.36 6.16 4.25
CA ALA A 48 4.20 5.99 3.38
C ALA A 48 3.95 4.52 3.04
N THR A 49 5.00 3.76 2.69
CA THR A 49 4.87 2.31 2.44
C THR A 49 4.46 1.54 3.70
N ALA A 50 5.00 1.90 4.87
CA ALA A 50 4.59 1.29 6.13
C ALA A 50 3.13 1.63 6.52
N ALA A 51 2.66 2.84 6.19
CA ALA A 51 1.28 3.23 6.41
C ALA A 51 0.31 2.47 5.50
N ASP A 52 0.65 2.29 4.21
CA ASP A 52 -0.12 1.49 3.26
C ASP A 52 -0.24 0.02 3.71
N TRP A 53 0.84 -0.51 4.28
CA TRP A 53 0.85 -1.84 4.91
C TRP A 53 -0.12 -1.95 6.10
N MET A 54 -0.32 -0.86 6.84
CA MET A 54 -1.21 -0.78 8.01
C MET A 54 -2.63 -0.39 7.60
N SER A 55 -3.30 -1.29 6.87
CA SER A 55 -4.69 -1.11 6.43
C SER A 55 -5.73 -1.38 7.54
N ALA A 56 -6.99 -0.98 7.30
CA ALA A 56 -8.11 -1.32 8.16
C ALA A 56 -8.30 -2.85 8.32
N ALA A 57 -8.04 -3.61 7.24
CA ALA A 57 -8.06 -5.07 7.29
C ALA A 57 -7.00 -5.59 8.27
N SER A 58 -5.78 -5.04 8.23
CA SER A 58 -4.70 -5.38 9.15
C SER A 58 -5.11 -5.12 10.61
N PHE A 59 -5.67 -3.95 10.89
CA PHE A 59 -6.08 -3.56 12.24
C PHE A 59 -7.21 -4.44 12.79
N ILE A 60 -8.31 -4.58 12.04
CA ILE A 60 -9.49 -5.35 12.47
C ILE A 60 -9.15 -6.84 12.58
N SER A 61 -8.42 -7.39 11.61
CA SER A 61 -8.05 -8.81 11.63
C SER A 61 -7.13 -9.13 12.80
N MET A 62 -6.17 -8.26 13.10
CA MET A 62 -5.27 -8.48 14.23
C MET A 62 -6.01 -8.42 15.56
N ALA A 63 -6.90 -7.42 15.73
CA ALA A 63 -7.75 -7.31 16.91
C ALA A 63 -8.65 -8.54 17.08
N GLY A 64 -9.23 -9.04 15.96
CA GLY A 64 -10.02 -10.26 15.95
C GLY A 64 -9.22 -11.50 16.34
N ILE A 65 -8.07 -11.74 15.70
CA ILE A 65 -7.24 -12.90 16.02
C ILE A 65 -6.81 -12.88 17.49
N ILE A 66 -6.29 -11.75 17.98
CA ILE A 66 -5.85 -11.63 19.38
C ILE A 66 -7.01 -11.83 20.35
N SER A 67 -8.22 -11.35 20.03
CA SER A 67 -9.36 -11.55 20.93
C SER A 67 -9.77 -13.03 21.06
N PHE A 68 -9.55 -13.84 20.03
CA PHE A 68 -9.87 -15.27 20.04
C PHE A 68 -8.75 -16.16 20.60
N ILE A 69 -7.48 -15.91 20.23
CA ILE A 69 -6.35 -16.79 20.58
C ILE A 69 -5.33 -16.15 21.53
N GLY A 70 -5.58 -14.92 22.01
CA GLY A 70 -4.75 -14.25 22.99
C GLY A 70 -3.37 -13.83 22.46
N TYR A 71 -2.39 -13.77 23.35
CA TYR A 71 -1.02 -13.32 23.05
C TYR A 71 -0.34 -14.17 21.98
N ASP A 72 -0.68 -15.45 21.87
CA ASP A 72 -0.11 -16.34 20.85
C ASP A 72 -0.44 -15.87 19.42
N GLY A 73 -1.54 -15.12 19.24
CA GLY A 73 -1.85 -14.47 17.96
C GLY A 73 -0.85 -13.38 17.54
N SER A 74 -0.04 -12.85 18.46
CA SER A 74 0.98 -11.84 18.15
C SER A 74 2.09 -12.36 17.22
N VAL A 75 2.25 -13.68 17.07
CA VAL A 75 3.18 -14.26 16.08
C VAL A 75 2.81 -13.90 14.65
N TYR A 76 1.52 -13.69 14.35
CA TYR A 76 1.07 -13.22 13.05
C TYR A 76 1.57 -11.80 12.78
N LEU A 77 1.55 -10.92 13.78
CA LEU A 77 2.10 -9.57 13.66
C LEU A 77 3.60 -9.62 13.35
N MET A 78 4.35 -10.44 14.09
CA MET A 78 5.80 -10.57 13.91
C MET A 78 6.16 -11.20 12.56
N GLY A 79 5.52 -12.31 12.19
CA GLY A 79 5.77 -12.99 10.93
C GLY A 79 5.41 -12.13 9.72
N TRP A 80 4.28 -11.45 9.79
CA TRP A 80 3.81 -10.59 8.72
C TRP A 80 4.70 -9.35 8.55
N THR A 81 5.02 -8.65 9.66
CA THR A 81 5.92 -7.48 9.64
C THR A 81 7.33 -7.87 9.19
N GLY A 82 7.86 -9.00 9.67
CA GLY A 82 9.13 -9.55 9.23
C GLY A 82 9.13 -9.87 7.74
N GLY A 83 8.06 -10.50 7.24
CA GLY A 83 7.88 -10.79 5.82
C GLY A 83 7.90 -9.55 4.93
N TYR A 84 7.25 -8.46 5.37
CA TYR A 84 7.32 -7.16 4.69
C TYR A 84 8.74 -6.62 4.60
N VAL A 85 9.50 -6.64 5.70
CA VAL A 85 10.90 -6.20 5.71
C VAL A 85 11.75 -7.06 4.76
N LEU A 86 11.58 -8.38 4.78
CA LEU A 86 12.29 -9.29 3.88
C LEU A 86 11.95 -9.00 2.41
N LEU A 87 10.68 -8.78 2.08
CA LEU A 87 10.27 -8.41 0.72
C LEU A 87 10.90 -7.06 0.30
N ALA A 88 10.86 -6.07 1.18
CA ALA A 88 11.45 -4.75 0.93
C ALA A 88 12.96 -4.81 0.69
N LEU A 89 13.68 -5.69 1.39
CA LEU A 89 15.14 -5.82 1.25
C LEU A 89 15.55 -6.77 0.12
N LEU A 90 14.81 -7.85 -0.09
CA LEU A 90 15.22 -8.94 -1.00
C LEU A 90 14.56 -8.86 -2.38
N LEU A 91 13.39 -8.23 -2.51
CA LEU A 91 12.67 -8.17 -3.79
C LEU A 91 12.67 -6.76 -4.39
N ALA A 92 12.39 -5.74 -3.57
CA ALA A 92 12.26 -4.37 -4.06
C ALA A 92 13.50 -3.84 -4.82
N PRO A 93 14.77 -4.14 -4.42
CA PRO A 93 15.93 -3.68 -5.18
C PRO A 93 16.00 -4.27 -6.60
N TYR A 94 15.56 -5.51 -6.79
CA TYR A 94 15.57 -6.16 -8.11
C TYR A 94 14.47 -5.61 -9.00
N LEU A 95 13.26 -5.42 -8.46
CA LEU A 95 12.17 -4.77 -9.19
C LEU A 95 12.54 -3.34 -9.60
N ARG A 96 13.20 -2.59 -8.71
CA ARG A 96 13.70 -1.25 -9.00
C ARG A 96 14.77 -1.24 -10.12
N LYS A 97 15.65 -2.24 -10.16
CA LYS A 97 16.64 -2.40 -11.24
C LYS A 97 16.00 -2.75 -12.59
N PHE A 98 14.86 -3.43 -12.59
CA PHE A 98 14.14 -3.79 -13.81
C PHE A 98 13.52 -2.57 -14.53
N GLY A 99 13.25 -1.48 -13.79
CA GLY A 99 12.88 -0.20 -14.38
C GLY A 99 11.44 -0.09 -14.89
N LYS A 100 10.56 -1.05 -14.57
CA LYS A 100 9.12 -0.95 -14.81
C LYS A 100 8.40 -0.34 -13.61
N PHE A 101 7.24 0.24 -13.87
CA PHE A 101 6.42 0.87 -12.85
C PHE A 101 5.52 -0.12 -12.10
N THR A 102 5.19 -1.27 -12.71
CA THR A 102 4.22 -2.22 -12.15
C THR A 102 4.77 -3.65 -12.09
N VAL A 103 4.29 -4.43 -11.12
CA VAL A 103 4.61 -5.87 -11.00
C VAL A 103 4.07 -6.69 -12.20
N PRO A 104 2.84 -6.45 -12.70
CA PRO A 104 2.36 -7.08 -13.93
C PRO A 104 3.32 -6.93 -15.11
N ASP A 105 3.84 -5.72 -15.34
CA ASP A 105 4.78 -5.47 -16.44
C ASP A 105 6.08 -6.25 -16.25
N PHE A 106 6.58 -6.32 -15.01
CA PHE A 106 7.73 -7.15 -14.67
C PHE A 106 7.47 -8.63 -15.01
N ILE A 107 6.35 -9.20 -14.56
CA ILE A 107 6.02 -10.61 -14.80
C ILE A 107 5.81 -10.89 -16.29
N GLY A 108 5.06 -10.04 -16.98
CA GLY A 108 4.79 -10.18 -18.40
C GLY A 108 6.07 -10.20 -19.24
N ASP A 109 7.01 -9.30 -18.94
CA ASP A 109 8.27 -9.21 -19.66
C ASP A 109 9.24 -10.34 -19.25
N ARG A 110 9.27 -10.71 -17.95
CA ARG A 110 10.14 -11.77 -17.43
C ARG A 110 9.81 -13.15 -18.01
N TYR A 111 8.54 -13.40 -18.32
CA TYR A 111 8.04 -14.67 -18.83
C TYR A 111 7.52 -14.59 -20.27
N TYR A 112 7.67 -13.45 -20.94
CA TYR A 112 7.20 -13.22 -22.31
C TYR A 112 5.73 -13.60 -22.54
N SER A 113 4.86 -13.33 -21.55
CA SER A 113 3.48 -13.81 -21.56
C SER A 113 2.48 -12.74 -21.12
N ASN A 114 1.57 -12.39 -22.02
CA ASN A 114 0.44 -11.50 -21.71
C ASN A 114 -0.54 -12.16 -20.74
N VAL A 115 -0.66 -13.49 -20.74
CA VAL A 115 -1.48 -14.20 -19.75
C VAL A 115 -0.89 -14.04 -18.35
N ALA A 116 0.44 -14.23 -18.22
CA ALA A 116 1.12 -14.04 -16.94
C ALA A 116 1.02 -12.59 -16.45
N ARG A 117 1.13 -11.60 -17.37
CA ARG A 117 0.89 -10.19 -17.06
C ARG A 117 -0.50 -9.96 -16.47
N THR A 118 -1.55 -10.48 -17.11
CA THR A 118 -2.93 -10.30 -16.65
C THR A 118 -3.20 -10.97 -15.31
N VAL A 119 -2.66 -12.17 -15.10
CA VAL A 119 -2.80 -12.88 -13.81
C VAL A 119 -2.15 -12.09 -12.68
N ALA A 120 -1.02 -11.41 -12.93
CA ALA A 120 -0.28 -10.64 -11.94
C ALA A 120 -0.92 -9.29 -11.56
N VAL A 121 -2.04 -8.90 -12.17
CA VAL A 121 -2.79 -7.68 -11.81
C VAL A 121 -3.53 -7.84 -10.46
N PHE A 122 -3.80 -9.07 -10.06
CA PHE A 122 -4.50 -9.44 -8.83
C PHE A 122 -3.52 -9.90 -7.74
#